data_AF-J3CT01-F1
#
_entry.id   AF-J3CT01-F1
#
_cell.length_a   1.000
_cell.length_b   1.000
_cell.length_c   1.000
_cell.angle_alpha   90.00
_cell.angle_beta   90.00
_cell.angle_gamma   90.00
#
_symmetry.space_group_name_H-M   'P 1'
#
loop_
_entity.id
_entity.type
_entity.pdbx_description
1 polymer ?
#
loop_
_entity_poly.entity_id
_entity_poly.type
_entity_poly.pdbx_seq_one_letter_code
_entity_poly.pdbx_strand_id
1 'polypeptide(L)'
;MTATPSHARARRLPRDLALVTVAIGAAMLAVNMVMLLWPDSPDSEQLRSTYALPGVWIPMVFSVGMAWLLAAALAWSHGRNALEKRGVDSVARLSHLRSRYGAAYAVVLVLNFYALSPLLYEVQLLFMPGGRLQDFFGPDSMRTAMAAFMFLQSVVQLIVLVLGVWVAAWFALRAGRAAPSAMQDDEAIGSSPRRAVALVGASLFASLQMWSGVVVSRWTSVASGMEGLELLLAWMVPPLVAFALALWGGWLGTSAGLVRVRPFRAVAAAVLAFVLVQASCIAIALAWLVLSMWARGHDSAGGLIGFALALVLAYSVLVVVLMRATTRGLYRRYL
;
A
#
# COMPACT_ATOMS: atom_id res chain seq x y z
N MET A 1 0.92 36.01 -16.40
CA MET A 1 1.27 36.37 -15.00
C MET A 1 2.14 35.28 -14.42
N THR A 2 3.34 35.59 -13.92
CA THR A 2 4.25 34.62 -13.28
C THR A 2 3.80 34.38 -11.84
N ALA A 3 3.53 33.12 -11.48
CA ALA A 3 3.14 32.77 -10.12
C ALA A 3 4.25 33.17 -9.14
N THR A 4 3.89 33.84 -8.05
CA THR A 4 4.86 34.18 -7.00
C THR A 4 5.49 32.90 -6.43
N PRO A 5 6.79 32.92 -6.05
CA PRO A 5 7.55 31.72 -5.69
C PRO A 5 6.95 30.93 -4.51
N SER A 6 6.22 31.60 -3.62
CA SER A 6 5.47 30.99 -2.51
C SER A 6 4.28 30.15 -2.99
N HIS A 7 3.51 30.63 -3.99
CA HIS A 7 2.40 29.88 -4.60
C HIS A 7 2.91 28.68 -5.41
N ALA A 8 4.02 28.86 -6.14
CA ALA A 8 4.66 27.76 -6.85
C ALA A 8 5.11 26.64 -5.89
N ARG A 9 5.66 26.99 -4.72
CA ARG A 9 6.01 26.03 -3.66
C ARG A 9 4.79 25.38 -3.03
N ALA A 10 3.73 26.14 -2.75
CA ALA A 10 2.48 25.59 -2.21
C ALA A 10 1.81 24.59 -3.17
N ARG A 11 1.79 24.86 -4.48
CA ARG A 11 1.25 23.93 -5.49
C ARG A 11 2.02 22.61 -5.58
N ARG A 12 3.32 22.61 -5.26
CA ARG A 12 4.17 21.41 -5.22
C ARG A 12 3.98 20.56 -3.96
N LEU A 13 3.21 21.03 -2.98
CA LEU A 13 3.02 20.36 -1.71
C LEU A 13 2.70 18.85 -1.81
N PRO A 14 1.75 18.39 -2.63
CA PRO A 14 1.43 16.96 -2.71
C PRO A 14 2.64 16.12 -3.12
N ARG A 15 3.43 16.62 -4.08
CA ARG A 15 4.66 15.98 -4.54
C ARG A 15 5.73 16.01 -3.45
N ASP A 16 5.90 17.14 -2.78
CA ASP A 16 6.92 17.30 -1.74
C ASP A 16 6.65 16.37 -0.54
N LEU A 17 5.39 16.22 -0.10
CA LEU A 17 5.05 15.28 0.98
C LEU A 17 5.31 13.83 0.57
N ALA A 18 4.91 13.45 -0.64
CA ALA A 18 5.17 12.11 -1.17
C ALA A 18 6.68 11.80 -1.22
N LEU A 19 7.48 12.74 -1.75
CA LEU A 19 8.94 12.57 -1.84
C LEU A 19 9.60 12.52 -0.46
N VAL A 20 9.19 13.36 0.50
CA VAL A 20 9.72 13.32 1.86
C VAL A 20 9.40 11.98 2.54
N THR A 21 8.20 11.45 2.33
CA THR A 21 7.78 10.14 2.85
C THR A 21 8.71 9.03 2.37
N VAL A 22 8.94 8.97 1.05
CA VAL A 22 9.84 7.98 0.44
C VAL A 22 11.28 8.18 0.90
N ALA A 23 11.76 9.44 0.95
CA ALA A 23 13.13 9.75 1.34
C ALA A 23 13.43 9.31 2.79
N ILE A 24 12.51 9.54 3.71
CA ILE A 24 12.68 9.10 5.11
C ILE A 24 12.63 7.56 5.19
N GLY A 25 11.69 6.92 4.47
CA GLY A 25 11.63 5.46 4.41
C GLY A 25 12.91 4.84 3.86
N ALA A 26 13.47 5.41 2.79
CA ALA A 26 14.73 4.98 2.18
C ALA A 26 15.92 5.22 3.11
N ALA A 27 15.98 6.37 3.77
CA ALA A 27 17.03 6.68 4.73
C ALA A 27 17.01 5.71 5.93
N MET A 28 15.83 5.44 6.50
CA MET A 28 15.67 4.48 7.59
C MET A 28 16.10 3.06 7.18
N LEU A 29 15.70 2.61 5.99
CA LEU A 29 16.13 1.32 5.46
C LEU A 29 17.64 1.26 5.28
N ALA A 30 18.23 2.30 4.67
CA ALA A 30 19.67 2.36 4.41
C ALA A 30 20.47 2.34 5.73
N VAL A 31 20.09 3.18 6.70
CA VAL A 31 20.73 3.21 8.02
C VAL A 31 20.63 1.83 8.69
N ASN A 32 19.46 1.21 8.68
CA ASN A 32 19.28 -0.11 9.28
C ASN A 32 20.11 -1.20 8.57
N MET A 33 20.10 -1.23 7.23
CA MET A 33 20.89 -2.18 6.47
C MET A 33 22.40 -2.00 6.69
N VAL A 34 22.88 -0.75 6.78
CA VAL A 34 24.29 -0.47 7.10
C VAL A 34 24.65 -0.98 8.50
N MET A 35 23.78 -0.77 9.49
CA MET A 35 24.02 -1.24 10.87
C MET A 35 23.98 -2.77 10.96
N LEU A 36 23.00 -3.41 10.32
CA LEU A 36 22.85 -4.87 10.31
C LEU A 36 23.99 -5.58 9.59
N LEU A 37 24.46 -5.01 8.47
CA LEU A 37 25.48 -5.62 7.61
C LEU A 37 26.88 -5.08 7.90
N TRP A 38 27.08 -4.30 8.96
CA TRP A 38 28.38 -3.75 9.33
C TRP A 38 29.37 -4.90 9.62
N PRO A 39 30.64 -4.83 9.19
CA PRO A 39 31.59 -5.95 9.36
C PRO A 39 31.69 -6.46 10.80
N ASP A 40 31.68 -5.53 11.76
CA ASP A 40 31.85 -5.83 13.18
C ASP A 40 30.53 -6.18 13.90
N SER A 41 29.39 -6.23 13.19
CA SER A 41 28.13 -6.65 13.80
C SER A 41 28.11 -8.17 14.02
N PRO A 42 27.48 -8.65 15.11
CA PRO A 42 27.30 -10.08 15.31
C PRO A 42 26.50 -10.68 14.15
N ASP A 43 26.91 -11.86 13.70
CA ASP A 43 26.30 -12.61 12.59
C ASP A 43 26.30 -11.89 11.22
N SER A 44 27.12 -10.85 11.05
CA SER A 44 27.13 -10.01 9.83
C SER A 44 27.37 -10.81 8.54
N GLU A 45 28.27 -11.79 8.57
CA GLU A 45 28.56 -12.66 7.42
C GLU A 45 27.36 -13.56 7.07
N GLN A 46 26.72 -14.14 8.09
CA GLN A 46 25.53 -14.96 7.91
C GLN A 46 24.37 -14.11 7.38
N LEU A 47 24.16 -12.91 7.91
CA LEU A 47 23.14 -11.98 7.44
C LEU A 47 23.40 -11.55 5.99
N ARG A 48 24.64 -11.18 5.64
CA ARG A 48 25.01 -10.84 4.25
C ARG A 48 24.70 -11.98 3.28
N SER A 49 25.06 -13.21 3.63
CA SER A 49 24.76 -14.39 2.80
C SER A 49 23.25 -14.62 2.66
N THR A 50 22.49 -14.41 3.74
CA THR A 50 21.03 -14.58 3.76
C THR A 50 20.31 -13.51 2.94
N TYR A 51 20.69 -12.24 3.08
CA TYR A 51 20.13 -11.14 2.30
C TYR A 51 20.55 -11.19 0.82
N ALA A 52 21.62 -11.90 0.46
CA ALA A 52 21.97 -12.15 -0.93
C ALA A 52 21.05 -13.18 -1.62
N LEU A 53 20.33 -14.01 -0.84
CA LEU A 53 19.43 -15.03 -1.40
C LEU A 53 18.23 -14.38 -2.11
N PRO A 54 17.93 -14.77 -3.37
CA PRO A 54 16.76 -14.26 -4.09
C PRO A 54 15.45 -14.43 -3.32
N GLY A 55 15.31 -15.56 -2.62
CA GLY A 55 14.16 -15.87 -1.75
C GLY A 55 13.92 -14.86 -0.62
N VAL A 56 14.91 -14.03 -0.28
CA VAL A 56 14.85 -13.07 0.82
C VAL A 56 14.74 -11.64 0.30
N TRP A 57 15.67 -11.21 -0.56
CA TRP A 57 15.70 -9.80 -0.96
C TRP A 57 14.59 -9.43 -1.94
N ILE A 58 14.15 -10.36 -2.82
CA ILE A 58 13.09 -10.06 -3.80
C ILE A 58 11.77 -9.73 -3.06
N PRO A 59 11.21 -10.62 -2.21
CA PRO A 59 10.02 -10.29 -1.43
C PRO A 59 10.19 -9.04 -0.58
N MET A 60 11.37 -8.86 0.03
CA MET A 60 11.67 -7.69 0.87
C MET A 60 11.56 -6.39 0.08
N VAL A 61 12.25 -6.28 -1.07
CA VAL A 61 12.28 -5.06 -1.88
C VAL A 61 10.89 -4.71 -2.40
N PHE A 62 10.13 -5.68 -2.91
CA PHE A 62 8.78 -5.41 -3.39
C PHE A 62 7.83 -5.04 -2.24
N SER A 63 7.94 -5.69 -1.08
CA SER A 63 7.14 -5.35 0.11
C SER A 63 7.42 -3.92 0.58
N VAL A 64 8.70 -3.55 0.71
CA VAL A 64 9.14 -2.20 1.11
C VAL A 64 8.73 -1.16 0.06
N GLY A 65 8.99 -1.43 -1.21
CA GLY A 65 8.66 -0.53 -2.30
C GLY A 65 7.16 -0.23 -2.38
N MET A 66 6.30 -1.23 -2.20
CA MET A 66 4.86 -1.02 -2.21
C MET A 66 4.34 -0.36 -0.92
N ALA A 67 4.98 -0.59 0.23
CA ALA A 67 4.71 0.19 1.44
C ALA A 67 5.05 1.68 1.24
N TRP A 68 6.17 1.99 0.59
CA TRP A 68 6.54 3.36 0.23
C TRP A 68 5.57 3.97 -0.77
N LEU A 69 5.14 3.23 -1.79
CA LEU A 69 4.15 3.68 -2.76
C LEU A 69 2.82 4.02 -2.08
N LEU A 70 2.35 3.15 -1.18
CA LEU A 70 1.15 3.36 -0.38
C LEU A 70 1.25 4.62 0.48
N ALA A 71 2.35 4.75 1.23
CA ALA A 71 2.58 5.90 2.10
C ALA A 71 2.68 7.19 1.29
N ALA A 72 3.38 7.17 0.15
CA ALA A 72 3.52 8.30 -0.75
C ALA A 72 2.18 8.72 -1.37
N ALA A 73 1.33 7.76 -1.79
CA ALA A 73 0.00 8.04 -2.31
C ALA A 73 -0.91 8.68 -1.24
N LEU A 74 -0.83 8.23 0.01
CA LEU A 74 -1.54 8.82 1.14
C LEU A 74 -1.02 10.22 1.48
N ALA A 75 0.30 10.40 1.54
CA ALA A 75 0.94 11.70 1.80
C ALA A 75 0.58 12.72 0.71
N TRP A 76 0.62 12.29 -0.56
CA TRP A 76 0.15 13.06 -1.71
C TRP A 76 -1.33 13.45 -1.55
N SER A 77 -2.18 12.50 -1.15
CA SER A 77 -3.60 12.72 -0.94
C SER A 77 -3.87 13.75 0.16
N HIS A 78 -3.12 13.70 1.26
CA HIS A 78 -3.18 14.71 2.32
C HIS A 78 -2.78 16.10 1.82
N GLY A 79 -1.67 16.22 1.10
CA GLY A 79 -1.22 17.48 0.52
C GLY A 79 -2.21 18.06 -0.48
N ARG A 80 -2.77 17.21 -1.35
CA ARG A 80 -3.75 17.64 -2.36
C ARG A 80 -5.06 18.06 -1.71
N ASN A 81 -5.54 17.32 -0.70
CA ASN A 81 -6.73 17.68 0.05
C ASN A 81 -6.55 18.99 0.84
N ALA A 82 -5.35 19.26 1.37
CA ALA A 82 -5.05 20.53 2.02
C ALA A 82 -5.17 21.71 1.06
N LEU A 83 -4.62 21.58 -0.16
CA LEU A 83 -4.76 22.60 -1.20
C LEU A 83 -6.22 22.82 -1.60
N GLU A 84 -7.00 21.75 -1.79
CA GLU A 84 -8.42 21.86 -2.18
C GLU A 84 -9.32 22.45 -1.08
N LYS A 85 -8.98 22.25 0.20
CA LYS A 85 -9.79 22.77 1.33
C LYS A 85 -9.40 24.16 1.78
N ARG A 86 -8.11 24.52 1.72
CA ARG A 86 -7.58 25.76 2.30
C ARG A 86 -7.19 26.81 1.26
N GLY A 87 -7.07 26.43 -0.01
CA GLY A 87 -6.55 27.31 -1.06
C GLY A 87 -5.01 27.40 -1.02
N VAL A 88 -4.45 27.86 -2.15
CA VAL A 88 -2.99 27.96 -2.33
C VAL A 88 -2.40 29.01 -1.38
N ASP A 89 -3.08 30.14 -1.19
CA ASP A 89 -2.62 31.26 -0.37
C ASP A 89 -2.47 30.85 1.10
N SER A 90 -3.45 30.13 1.64
CA SER A 90 -3.42 29.65 3.02
C SER A 90 -2.28 28.66 3.24
N VAL A 91 -2.03 27.78 2.27
CA VAL A 91 -0.91 26.83 2.32
C VAL A 91 0.43 27.53 2.15
N ALA A 92 0.53 28.55 1.31
CA ALA A 92 1.74 29.33 1.08
C ALA A 92 2.21 30.08 2.34
N ARG A 93 1.28 30.44 3.24
CA ARG A 93 1.58 31.06 4.53
C ARG A 93 2.13 30.08 5.59
N LEU A 94 2.03 28.77 5.36
CA LEU A 94 2.54 27.77 6.30
C LEU A 94 4.06 27.65 6.16
N SER A 95 4.80 28.20 7.11
CA SER A 95 6.26 28.06 7.17
C SER A 95 6.65 26.64 7.63
N HIS A 96 7.81 26.17 7.14
CA HIS A 96 8.45 24.92 7.58
C HIS A 96 7.62 23.63 7.42
N LEU A 97 6.65 23.61 6.50
CA LEU A 97 5.72 22.50 6.41
C LEU A 97 6.39 21.15 6.08
N ARG A 98 7.39 21.17 5.19
CA ARG A 98 8.17 19.97 4.82
C ARG A 98 8.98 19.41 5.98
N SER A 99 9.64 20.26 6.75
CA SER A 99 10.45 19.82 7.90
C SER A 99 9.57 19.34 9.06
N ARG A 100 8.44 19.99 9.32
CA ARG A 100 7.45 19.53 10.33
C ARG A 100 6.88 18.16 9.97
N TYR A 101 6.48 17.99 8.71
CA TYR A 101 6.02 16.69 8.21
C TYR A 101 7.09 15.63 8.35
N GLY A 102 8.30 15.93 7.86
CA GLY A 102 9.41 14.99 7.88
C GLY A 102 9.80 14.58 9.30
N ALA A 103 9.91 15.54 10.23
CA ALA A 103 10.21 15.26 11.63
C ALA A 103 9.14 14.37 12.28
N ALA A 104 7.85 14.72 12.12
CA ALA A 104 6.77 13.92 12.67
C ALA A 104 6.72 12.50 12.07
N TYR A 105 6.91 12.37 10.76
CA TYR A 105 6.93 11.07 10.10
C TYR A 105 8.15 10.23 10.49
N ALA A 106 9.32 10.84 10.63
CA ALA A 106 10.53 10.18 11.11
C ALA A 106 10.35 9.65 12.54
N VAL A 107 9.76 10.44 13.45
CA VAL A 107 9.44 9.98 14.81
C VAL A 107 8.51 8.77 14.79
N VAL A 108 7.46 8.79 13.95
CA VAL A 108 6.56 7.64 13.82
C VAL A 108 7.31 6.41 13.30
N LEU A 109 8.15 6.55 12.27
CA LEU A 109 8.92 5.44 11.73
C LEU A 109 9.92 4.90 12.75
N VAL A 110 10.59 5.76 13.53
CA VAL A 110 11.49 5.34 14.61
C VAL A 110 10.74 4.56 15.68
N LEU A 111 9.57 5.05 16.14
CA LEU A 111 8.73 4.31 17.09
C LEU A 111 8.27 2.97 16.52
N ASN A 112 7.86 2.93 15.26
CA ASN A 112 7.46 1.68 14.61
C ASN A 112 8.62 0.69 14.50
N PHE A 113 9.82 1.17 14.14
CA PHE A 113 10.97 0.33 13.87
C PHE A 113 11.66 -0.18 15.14
N TYR A 114 11.77 0.68 16.16
CA TYR A 114 12.57 0.39 17.36
C TYR A 114 11.74 0.07 18.60
N ALA A 115 10.43 0.32 18.61
CA ALA A 115 9.57 -0.07 19.73
C ALA A 115 8.54 -1.12 19.31
N LEU A 116 7.75 -0.84 18.27
CA LEU A 116 6.64 -1.72 17.91
C LEU A 116 7.10 -3.01 17.23
N SER A 117 8.00 -2.92 16.25
CA SER A 117 8.49 -4.10 15.52
C SER A 117 9.21 -5.10 16.42
N PRO A 118 10.11 -4.69 17.35
CA PRO A 118 10.75 -5.61 18.30
C PRO A 118 9.73 -6.25 19.24
N LEU A 119 8.75 -5.50 19.74
CA LEU A 119 7.70 -6.03 20.59
C LEU A 119 6.86 -7.09 19.86
N LEU A 120 6.49 -6.82 18.61
CA LEU A 120 5.78 -7.79 17.78
C LEU A 120 6.62 -9.04 17.49
N TYR A 121 7.93 -8.88 17.35
CA TYR A 121 8.87 -10.00 17.19
C TYR A 121 8.97 -10.85 18.47
N GLU A 122 9.06 -10.23 19.66
CA GLU A 122 9.04 -10.98 20.93
C GLU A 122 7.75 -11.78 21.09
N VAL A 123 6.61 -11.20 20.73
CA VAL A 123 5.34 -11.94 20.74
C VAL A 123 5.36 -13.06 19.71
N GLN A 124 5.94 -12.85 18.52
CA GLN A 124 6.09 -13.90 17.51
C GLN A 124 6.94 -15.08 18.02
N LEU A 125 8.00 -14.83 18.79
CA LEU A 125 8.85 -15.88 19.38
C LEU A 125 8.07 -16.80 20.33
N LEU A 126 7.01 -16.30 20.98
CA LEU A 126 6.15 -17.14 21.82
C LEU A 126 5.43 -18.23 21.01
N PHE A 127 5.17 -17.98 19.72
CA PHE A 127 4.49 -18.87 18.79
C PHE A 127 5.45 -19.66 17.88
N MET A 128 6.77 -19.49 17.99
CA MET A 128 7.73 -20.28 17.23
C MET A 128 7.88 -21.69 17.82
N PRO A 129 8.34 -22.69 17.03
CA PRO A 129 8.73 -23.98 17.56
C PRO A 129 9.79 -23.81 18.66
N GLY A 130 9.55 -24.38 19.85
CA GLY A 130 10.34 -24.18 21.07
C GLY A 130 9.87 -23.02 21.95
N GLY A 131 8.85 -22.27 21.53
CA GLY A 131 8.28 -21.15 22.26
C GLY A 131 7.33 -21.56 23.38
N ARG A 132 7.12 -20.66 24.36
CA ARG A 132 6.33 -20.92 25.59
C ARG A 132 4.87 -21.32 25.35
N LEU A 133 4.30 -21.01 24.17
CA LEU A 133 2.91 -21.34 23.84
C LEU A 133 2.78 -22.68 23.10
N GLN A 134 3.88 -23.36 22.78
CA GLN A 134 3.84 -24.66 22.10
C GLN A 134 3.07 -25.71 22.92
N ASP A 135 3.30 -25.75 24.23
CA ASP A 135 2.66 -26.70 25.13
C ASP A 135 1.15 -26.45 25.29
N PHE A 136 0.69 -25.22 25.02
CA PHE A 136 -0.71 -24.82 25.13
C PHE A 136 -1.56 -25.18 23.90
N PHE A 137 -0.97 -25.11 22.70
CA PHE A 137 -1.71 -25.25 21.43
C PHE A 137 -1.51 -26.62 20.76
N GLY A 138 -0.44 -27.36 21.07
CA GLY A 138 -0.12 -28.60 20.34
C GLY A 138 0.28 -28.34 18.86
N PRO A 139 0.79 -29.36 18.14
CA PRO A 139 1.54 -29.16 16.89
C PRO A 139 0.73 -28.55 15.74
N ASP A 140 -0.48 -29.05 15.49
CA ASP A 140 -1.31 -28.63 14.35
C ASP A 140 -1.97 -27.26 14.56
N SER A 141 -2.37 -26.96 15.80
CA SER A 141 -3.00 -25.68 16.11
C SER A 141 -1.97 -24.55 16.28
N MET A 142 -0.71 -24.87 16.62
CA MET A 142 0.40 -23.91 16.69
C MET A 142 0.71 -23.26 15.34
N ARG A 143 0.72 -24.04 14.25
CA ARG A 143 0.91 -23.49 12.88
C ARG A 143 -0.19 -22.49 12.53
N THR A 144 -1.43 -22.81 12.91
CA THR A 144 -2.59 -21.95 12.66
C THR A 144 -2.56 -20.68 13.53
N ALA A 145 -2.20 -20.81 14.80
CA ALA A 145 -2.05 -19.68 15.73
C ALA A 145 -0.93 -18.72 15.28
N MET A 146 0.24 -19.26 14.89
CA MET A 146 1.35 -18.49 14.34
C MET A 146 0.94 -17.74 13.08
N ALA A 147 0.22 -18.39 12.15
CA ALA A 147 -0.26 -17.76 10.93
C ALA A 147 -1.25 -16.62 11.20
N ALA A 148 -2.21 -16.85 12.13
CA ALA A 148 -3.16 -15.83 12.56
C ALA A 148 -2.44 -14.62 13.21
N PHE A 149 -1.43 -14.88 14.03
CA PHE A 149 -0.62 -13.83 14.64
C PHE A 149 0.17 -13.03 13.60
N MET A 150 0.85 -13.69 12.65
CA MET A 150 1.57 -13.01 11.57
C MET A 150 0.64 -12.15 10.69
N PHE A 151 -0.60 -12.60 10.47
CA PHE A 151 -1.62 -11.80 9.80
C PHE A 151 -2.00 -10.57 10.62
N LEU A 152 -2.30 -10.74 11.91
CA LEU A 152 -2.63 -9.64 12.81
C LEU A 152 -1.49 -8.61 12.89
N GLN A 153 -0.25 -9.09 13.02
CA GLN A 153 0.96 -8.26 12.98
C GLN A 153 1.03 -7.44 11.69
N SER A 154 0.74 -8.06 10.53
CA SER A 154 0.75 -7.37 9.24
C SER A 154 -0.35 -6.31 9.14
N VAL A 155 -1.53 -6.57 9.73
CA VAL A 155 -2.63 -5.60 9.83
C VAL A 155 -2.24 -4.43 10.74
N VAL A 156 -1.62 -4.69 11.89
CA VAL A 156 -1.11 -3.65 12.79
C VAL A 156 -0.09 -2.77 12.08
N GLN A 157 0.86 -3.35 11.34
CA GLN A 157 1.84 -2.60 10.54
C GLN A 157 1.19 -1.72 9.48
N LEU A 158 0.16 -2.22 8.78
CA LEU A 158 -0.62 -1.43 7.82
C LEU A 158 -1.35 -0.27 8.50
N ILE A 159 -1.98 -0.50 9.65
CA ILE A 159 -2.66 0.54 10.44
C ILE A 159 -1.67 1.61 10.87
N VAL A 160 -0.51 1.22 11.39
CA VAL A 160 0.54 2.15 11.84
C VAL A 160 1.08 2.98 10.68
N LEU A 161 1.24 2.39 9.50
CA LEU A 161 1.64 3.13 8.30
C LEU A 161 0.61 4.22 7.95
N VAL A 162 -0.68 3.84 7.87
CA VAL A 162 -1.77 4.76 7.50
C VAL A 162 -1.93 5.86 8.55
N LEU A 163 -1.99 5.49 9.83
CA LEU A 163 -2.08 6.44 10.95
C LEU A 163 -0.84 7.32 11.04
N GLY A 164 0.34 6.77 10.78
CA GLY A 164 1.60 7.50 10.81
C GLY A 164 1.66 8.61 9.78
N VAL A 165 1.27 8.32 8.54
CA VAL A 165 1.14 9.34 7.49
C VAL A 165 0.08 10.38 7.87
N TRP A 166 -1.05 9.94 8.43
CA TRP A 166 -2.12 10.83 8.89
C TRP A 166 -1.66 11.77 10.01
N VAL A 167 -1.02 11.26 11.07
CA VAL A 167 -0.47 12.03 12.19
C VAL A 167 0.55 13.04 11.68
N ALA A 168 1.50 12.61 10.86
CA ALA A 168 2.52 13.48 10.29
C ALA A 168 1.90 14.60 9.45
N ALA A 169 0.94 14.27 8.58
CA ALA A 169 0.22 15.25 7.78
C ALA A 169 -0.58 16.22 8.66
N TRP A 170 -1.24 15.71 9.70
CA TRP A 170 -2.02 16.52 10.64
C TRP A 170 -1.12 17.52 11.38
N PHE A 171 0.01 17.07 11.94
CA PHE A 171 0.98 17.95 12.60
C PHE A 171 1.55 19.00 11.65
N ALA A 172 1.94 18.60 10.44
CA ALA A 172 2.49 19.51 9.43
C ALA A 172 1.50 20.57 8.98
N LEU A 173 0.23 20.18 8.82
CA LEU A 173 -0.86 21.05 8.40
C LEU A 173 -1.51 21.79 9.57
N ARG A 174 -1.00 21.65 10.80
CA ARG A 174 -1.49 22.39 11.96
C ARG A 174 -0.83 23.76 11.99
N ALA A 175 -1.54 24.83 11.58
CA ALA A 175 -1.20 26.20 11.97
C ALA A 175 -2.40 27.15 11.84
N GLY A 176 -2.36 28.24 12.63
CA GLY A 176 -3.48 29.04 13.14
C GLY A 176 -4.51 29.57 12.15
N ARG A 177 -5.73 29.80 12.66
CA ARG A 177 -6.91 30.32 11.96
C ARG A 177 -6.50 31.45 10.99
N ALA A 178 -6.48 31.13 9.70
CA ALA A 178 -6.34 32.12 8.64
C ALA A 178 -7.65 32.14 7.83
N ALA A 179 -8.17 33.34 7.62
CA ALA A 179 -9.46 33.63 6.99
C ALA A 179 -9.65 32.92 5.63
N PRO A 180 -10.90 32.57 5.28
CA PRO A 180 -11.21 31.93 4.01
C PRO A 180 -10.78 32.85 2.86
N SER A 181 -9.89 32.37 1.99
CA SER A 181 -9.58 33.04 0.73
C SER A 181 -10.67 32.69 -0.29
N ALA A 182 -11.19 33.70 -0.99
CA ALA A 182 -12.12 33.53 -2.09
C ALA A 182 -11.53 32.56 -3.13
N MET A 183 -12.39 31.70 -3.68
CA MET A 183 -12.02 30.78 -4.77
C MET A 183 -11.52 31.60 -5.96
N GLN A 184 -10.21 31.62 -6.15
CA GLN A 184 -9.61 32.07 -7.40
C GLN A 184 -9.55 30.86 -8.33
N ASP A 185 -10.26 30.94 -9.46
CA ASP A 185 -10.14 29.97 -10.55
C ASP A 185 -8.73 30.08 -11.13
N ASP A 186 -7.85 29.25 -10.57
CA ASP A 186 -6.44 29.25 -10.90
C ASP A 186 -6.20 28.22 -12.00
N GLU A 187 -5.83 28.72 -13.18
CA GLU A 187 -5.51 27.97 -14.39
C GLU A 187 -4.56 26.81 -14.07
N ALA A 188 -5.03 25.60 -14.37
CA ALA A 188 -4.47 24.34 -13.90
C ALA A 188 -3.12 24.02 -14.59
N ILE A 189 -2.03 24.61 -14.11
CA ILE A 189 -0.69 24.06 -14.32
C ILE A 189 -0.53 22.86 -13.39
N GLY A 190 -1.09 21.72 -13.79
CA GLY A 190 -1.03 20.45 -13.08
C GLY A 190 -1.77 19.36 -13.86
N SER A 191 -1.26 18.12 -13.80
CA SER A 191 -1.85 16.94 -14.44
C SER A 191 -3.37 16.91 -14.36
N SER A 192 -4.06 16.54 -15.44
CA SER A 192 -5.53 16.49 -15.49
C SER A 192 -6.10 15.82 -14.22
N PRO A 193 -7.11 16.41 -13.53
CA PRO A 193 -7.64 15.88 -12.28
C PRO A 193 -8.08 14.41 -12.40
N ARG A 194 -8.60 14.05 -13.57
CA ARG A 194 -8.91 12.68 -13.99
C ARG A 194 -7.72 11.72 -13.84
N ARG A 195 -6.55 12.10 -14.37
CA ARG A 195 -5.33 11.30 -14.30
C ARG A 195 -4.86 11.13 -12.86
N ALA A 196 -4.94 12.18 -12.06
CA ALA A 196 -4.54 12.13 -10.66
C ALA A 196 -5.41 11.16 -9.85
N VAL A 197 -6.73 11.19 -10.03
CA VAL A 197 -7.65 10.22 -9.38
C VAL A 197 -7.31 8.80 -9.78
N ALA A 198 -7.13 8.54 -11.08
CA ALA A 198 -6.83 7.21 -11.59
C ALA A 198 -5.49 6.68 -11.05
N LEU A 199 -4.43 7.51 -11.02
CA LEU A 199 -3.11 7.14 -10.51
C LEU A 199 -3.12 6.85 -9.00
N VAL A 200 -3.79 7.69 -8.20
CA VAL A 200 -3.93 7.45 -6.76
C VAL A 200 -4.71 6.17 -6.51
N GLY A 201 -5.82 5.97 -7.23
CA GLY A 201 -6.62 4.76 -7.10
C GLY A 201 -5.84 3.50 -7.46
N ALA A 202 -5.12 3.52 -8.59
CA ALA A 202 -4.32 2.40 -9.06
C ALA A 202 -3.15 2.07 -8.14
N SER A 203 -2.42 3.08 -7.65
CA SER A 203 -1.29 2.89 -6.73
C SER A 203 -1.75 2.31 -5.40
N LEU A 204 -2.87 2.78 -4.85
CA LEU A 204 -3.48 2.22 -3.64
C LEU A 204 -3.92 0.77 -3.84
N PHE A 205 -4.64 0.49 -4.94
CA PHE A 205 -5.12 -0.84 -5.25
C PHE A 205 -3.95 -1.83 -5.40
N ALA A 206 -2.94 -1.48 -6.19
CA ALA A 206 -1.76 -2.32 -6.40
C ALA A 206 -0.97 -2.53 -5.09
N SER A 207 -0.88 -1.53 -4.22
CA SER A 207 -0.21 -1.66 -2.92
C SER A 207 -0.95 -2.59 -1.98
N LEU A 208 -2.29 -2.53 -1.95
CA LEU A 208 -3.12 -3.45 -1.17
C LEU A 208 -3.03 -4.88 -1.73
N GLN A 209 -3.02 -5.03 -3.06
CA GLN A 209 -2.82 -6.31 -3.72
C GLN A 209 -1.48 -6.92 -3.33
N MET A 210 -0.40 -6.16 -3.43
CA MET A 210 0.92 -6.62 -3.03
C MET A 210 0.97 -6.97 -1.54
N TRP A 211 0.43 -6.11 -0.67
CA TRP A 211 0.39 -6.37 0.76
C TRP A 211 -0.33 -7.68 1.06
N SER A 212 -1.49 -7.94 0.42
CA SER A 212 -2.19 -9.22 0.58
C SER A 212 -1.38 -10.41 0.07
N GLY A 213 -0.67 -10.26 -1.06
CA GLY A 213 0.24 -11.26 -1.59
C GLY A 213 1.38 -11.60 -0.63
N VAL A 214 2.00 -10.59 0.00
CA VAL A 214 3.03 -10.79 1.03
C VAL A 214 2.48 -11.58 2.21
N VAL A 215 1.32 -11.19 2.72
CA VAL A 215 0.70 -11.85 3.87
C VAL A 215 0.36 -13.31 3.55
N VAL A 216 -0.22 -13.58 2.37
CA VAL A 216 -0.55 -14.94 1.92
C VAL A 216 0.71 -15.76 1.63
N SER A 217 1.77 -15.18 1.07
CA SER A 217 3.02 -15.90 0.79
C SER A 217 3.74 -16.40 2.06
N ARG A 218 3.46 -15.80 3.22
CA ARG A 218 3.95 -16.31 4.52
C ARG A 218 3.20 -17.56 4.96
N TRP A 219 2.03 -17.81 4.39
CA TRP A 219 1.16 -18.93 4.73
C TRP A 219 1.36 -20.10 3.77
N THR A 220 1.68 -19.81 2.51
CA THR A 220 1.83 -20.81 1.47
C THR A 220 3.31 -21.02 1.17
N SER A 221 3.78 -22.27 1.10
CA SER A 221 5.15 -22.59 0.65
C SER A 221 5.35 -22.31 -0.85
N VAL A 222 4.55 -21.44 -1.46
CA VAL A 222 4.50 -21.18 -2.90
C VAL A 222 5.84 -20.66 -3.43
N ALA A 223 6.69 -20.07 -2.57
CA ALA A 223 8.02 -19.62 -2.94
C ALA A 223 9.12 -20.71 -2.81
N SER A 224 8.84 -21.88 -2.25
CA SER A 224 9.85 -22.92 -2.09
C SER A 224 10.12 -23.60 -3.43
N GLY A 225 11.30 -23.35 -4.00
CA GLY A 225 11.76 -24.00 -5.24
C GLY A 225 11.76 -23.12 -6.49
N MET A 226 11.29 -21.87 -6.40
CA MET A 226 11.40 -20.92 -7.52
C MET A 226 12.81 -20.35 -7.65
N GLU A 227 13.33 -20.26 -8.87
CA GLU A 227 14.59 -19.58 -9.17
C GLU A 227 14.45 -18.05 -9.13
N GLY A 228 15.58 -17.33 -9.12
CA GLY A 228 15.59 -15.87 -8.94
C GLY A 228 14.76 -15.09 -9.96
N LEU A 229 14.76 -15.51 -11.23
CA LEU A 229 13.97 -14.87 -12.29
C LEU A 229 12.47 -15.13 -12.13
N GLU A 230 12.09 -16.38 -11.86
CA GLU A 230 10.69 -16.77 -11.65
C GLU A 230 10.10 -16.05 -10.44
N LEU A 231 10.86 -15.97 -9.35
CA LEU A 231 10.49 -15.24 -8.16
C LEU A 231 10.32 -13.74 -8.49
N LEU A 232 11.24 -13.15 -9.24
CA LEU A 232 11.12 -11.74 -9.64
C LEU A 232 9.85 -11.49 -10.46
N LEU A 233 9.53 -12.35 -11.43
CA LEU A 233 8.30 -12.25 -12.21
C LEU A 233 7.05 -12.45 -11.34
N ALA A 234 7.06 -13.41 -10.43
CA ALA A 234 5.95 -13.70 -9.52
C ALA A 234 5.63 -12.53 -8.59
N TRP A 235 6.63 -11.75 -8.18
CA TRP A 235 6.43 -10.56 -7.33
C TRP A 235 6.21 -9.27 -8.13
N MET A 236 6.73 -9.17 -9.36
CA MET A 236 6.63 -7.96 -10.18
C MET A 236 5.35 -7.89 -11.03
N VAL A 237 4.99 -8.98 -11.70
CA VAL A 237 3.92 -8.99 -12.70
C VAL A 237 2.55 -8.72 -12.07
N PRO A 238 2.14 -9.39 -10.97
CA PRO A 238 0.82 -9.17 -10.38
C PRO A 238 0.52 -7.71 -9.99
N PRO A 239 1.39 -6.97 -9.26
CA PRO A 239 1.10 -5.59 -8.92
C PRO A 239 1.09 -4.65 -10.14
N LEU A 240 1.90 -4.91 -11.18
CA LEU A 240 1.87 -4.13 -12.42
C LEU A 240 0.57 -4.33 -13.20
N VAL A 241 0.11 -5.57 -13.33
CA VAL A 241 -1.17 -5.89 -13.97
C VAL A 241 -2.32 -5.29 -13.18
N ALA A 242 -2.33 -5.47 -11.85
CA ALA A 242 -3.34 -4.88 -10.97
C ALA A 242 -3.36 -3.34 -11.08
N PHE A 243 -2.18 -2.70 -11.13
CA PHE A 243 -2.06 -1.26 -11.34
C PHE A 243 -2.65 -0.84 -12.68
N ALA A 244 -2.28 -1.49 -13.78
CA ALA A 244 -2.78 -1.15 -15.12
C ALA A 244 -4.31 -1.29 -15.23
N LEU A 245 -4.86 -2.38 -14.70
CA LEU A 245 -6.30 -2.63 -14.69
C LEU A 245 -7.05 -1.62 -13.81
N ALA A 246 -6.55 -1.34 -12.60
CA ALA A 246 -7.15 -0.37 -11.70
C ALA A 246 -7.04 1.07 -12.26
N LEU A 247 -5.93 1.40 -12.93
CA LEU A 247 -5.75 2.67 -13.62
C LEU A 247 -6.79 2.82 -14.73
N TRP A 248 -6.97 1.78 -15.54
CA TRP A 248 -7.96 1.77 -16.61
C TRP A 248 -9.39 1.88 -16.07
N GLY A 249 -9.75 1.09 -15.06
CA GLY A 249 -11.06 1.16 -14.41
C GLY A 249 -11.33 2.55 -13.79
N GLY A 250 -10.38 3.11 -13.05
CA GLY A 250 -10.48 4.45 -12.45
C GLY A 250 -10.58 5.56 -13.50
N TRP A 251 -9.83 5.44 -14.60
CA TRP A 251 -9.93 6.37 -15.74
C TRP A 251 -11.30 6.32 -16.41
N LEU A 252 -11.87 5.13 -16.64
CA LEU A 252 -13.23 4.95 -17.19
C LEU A 252 -14.33 5.41 -16.22
N GLY A 253 -14.07 5.38 -14.92
CA GLY A 253 -15.00 5.81 -13.88
C GLY A 253 -15.08 7.33 -13.68
N THR A 254 -14.11 8.08 -14.20
CA THR A 254 -14.01 9.54 -14.08
C THR A 254 -14.34 10.24 -15.41
N SER A 255 -15.05 11.38 -15.36
CA SER A 255 -15.42 12.17 -16.55
C SER A 255 -14.27 13.07 -16.99
N ALA A 256 -14.28 13.45 -18.26
CA ALA A 256 -13.31 14.42 -18.80
C ALA A 256 -13.48 15.82 -18.20
N GLY A 257 -14.68 16.16 -17.71
CA GLY A 257 -15.00 17.45 -17.08
C GLY A 257 -14.67 17.56 -15.59
N LEU A 258 -13.94 16.60 -15.01
CA LEU A 258 -13.64 16.61 -13.59
C LEU A 258 -12.75 17.80 -13.19
N VAL A 259 -13.30 18.74 -12.42
CA VAL A 259 -12.58 19.96 -11.99
C VAL A 259 -11.76 19.75 -10.72
N ARG A 260 -12.18 18.86 -9.81
CA ARG A 260 -11.52 18.63 -8.51
C ARG A 260 -11.14 17.17 -8.31
N VAL A 261 -9.97 16.93 -7.72
CA VAL A 261 -9.43 15.58 -7.52
C VAL A 261 -10.12 14.89 -6.34
N ARG A 262 -10.37 15.58 -5.22
CA ARG A 262 -10.97 14.99 -4.00
C ARG A 262 -10.29 13.68 -3.60
N PRO A 263 -8.99 13.69 -3.29
CA PRO A 263 -8.14 12.49 -3.28
C PRO A 263 -8.60 11.39 -2.31
N PHE A 264 -9.23 11.73 -1.17
CA PHE A 264 -9.78 10.73 -0.26
C PHE A 264 -10.98 9.96 -0.82
N ARG A 265 -11.71 10.50 -1.81
CA ARG A 265 -12.72 9.72 -2.54
C ARG A 265 -12.07 8.72 -3.49
N ALA A 266 -10.96 9.08 -4.13
CA ALA A 266 -10.16 8.14 -4.91
C ALA A 266 -9.61 7.01 -4.01
N VAL A 267 -9.13 7.36 -2.81
CA VAL A 267 -8.69 6.38 -1.81
C VAL A 267 -9.83 5.45 -1.41
N ALA A 268 -10.99 5.99 -1.04
CA ALA A 268 -12.15 5.20 -0.69
C ALA A 268 -12.64 4.31 -1.83
N ALA A 269 -12.63 4.81 -3.08
CA ALA A 269 -12.96 4.02 -4.26
C ALA A 269 -12.03 2.83 -4.43
N ALA A 270 -10.71 3.05 -4.31
CA ALA A 270 -9.72 1.99 -4.45
C ALA A 270 -9.84 0.93 -3.35
N VAL A 271 -10.02 1.35 -2.09
CA VAL A 271 -10.20 0.42 -0.96
C VAL A 271 -11.49 -0.39 -1.13
N LEU A 272 -12.60 0.26 -1.51
CA LEU A 272 -13.88 -0.41 -1.72
C LEU A 272 -13.79 -1.39 -2.90
N ALA A 273 -13.20 -0.98 -4.02
CA ALA A 273 -12.98 -1.85 -5.17
C ALA A 273 -12.12 -3.05 -4.80
N PHE A 274 -11.03 -2.84 -4.03
CA PHE A 274 -10.17 -3.91 -3.56
C PHE A 274 -10.95 -4.93 -2.73
N VAL A 275 -11.69 -4.48 -1.70
CA VAL A 275 -12.49 -5.37 -0.84
C VAL A 275 -13.52 -6.16 -1.67
N LEU A 276 -14.22 -5.49 -2.59
CA LEU A 276 -15.21 -6.15 -3.45
C LEU A 276 -14.58 -7.18 -4.39
N VAL A 277 -13.43 -6.88 -5.00
CA VAL A 277 -12.69 -7.82 -5.86
C VAL A 277 -12.29 -9.05 -5.05
N GLN A 278 -11.70 -8.88 -3.86
CA GLN A 278 -11.30 -10.01 -3.02
C GLN A 278 -12.51 -10.85 -2.60
N ALA A 279 -13.59 -10.20 -2.12
CA ALA A 279 -14.80 -10.90 -1.71
C ALA A 279 -15.43 -11.69 -2.86
N SER A 280 -15.48 -11.11 -4.06
CA SER A 280 -15.99 -11.79 -5.26
C SER A 280 -15.11 -12.98 -5.65
N CYS A 281 -13.78 -12.83 -5.68
CA CYS A 281 -12.87 -13.92 -6.00
C CYS A 281 -12.95 -15.06 -4.98
N ILE A 282 -13.03 -14.75 -3.68
CA ILE A 282 -13.22 -15.75 -2.62
C ILE A 282 -14.55 -16.48 -2.80
N ALA A 283 -15.64 -15.77 -3.06
CA ALA A 283 -16.95 -16.38 -3.29
C ALA A 283 -16.94 -17.31 -4.51
N ILE A 284 -16.30 -16.90 -5.61
CA ILE A 284 -16.14 -17.74 -6.81
C ILE A 284 -15.32 -19.00 -6.50
N ALA A 285 -14.23 -18.87 -5.75
CA ALA A 285 -13.39 -20.01 -5.35
C ALA A 285 -14.13 -20.99 -4.43
N LEU A 286 -14.88 -20.48 -3.45
CA LEU A 286 -15.70 -21.32 -2.58
C LEU A 286 -16.82 -22.02 -3.35
N ALA A 287 -17.48 -21.32 -4.26
CA ALA A 287 -18.52 -21.91 -5.11
C ALA A 287 -17.94 -23.02 -6.00
N TRP A 288 -16.75 -22.82 -6.57
CA TRP A 288 -16.07 -23.86 -7.34
C TRP A 288 -15.69 -25.07 -6.49
N LEU A 289 -15.15 -24.85 -5.27
CA LEU A 289 -14.82 -25.94 -4.34
C LEU A 289 -16.05 -26.76 -3.95
N VAL A 290 -17.18 -26.09 -3.70
CA VAL A 290 -18.45 -26.78 -3.45
C VAL A 290 -18.85 -27.58 -4.69
N LEU A 291 -18.78 -26.99 -5.88
CA LEU A 291 -19.14 -27.70 -7.12
C LEU A 291 -18.23 -28.91 -7.39
N SER A 292 -16.93 -28.79 -7.14
CA SER A 292 -15.94 -29.86 -7.35
C SER A 292 -16.12 -31.02 -6.38
N MET A 293 -16.44 -30.75 -5.11
CA MET A 293 -16.76 -31.81 -4.13
C MET A 293 -18.01 -32.61 -4.52
N TRP A 294 -19.00 -31.96 -5.14
CA TRP A 294 -20.26 -32.60 -5.54
C TRP A 294 -20.12 -33.38 -6.84
N ALA A 295 -19.37 -32.84 -7.80
CA ALA A 295 -19.04 -33.52 -9.04
C ALA A 295 -17.79 -34.39 -8.83
N ARG A 296 -17.97 -35.66 -8.41
CA ARG A 296 -16.93 -36.69 -8.12
C ARG A 296 -15.87 -36.97 -9.23
N GLY A 297 -15.70 -36.08 -10.22
CA GLY A 297 -14.78 -36.22 -11.36
C GLY A 297 -13.99 -34.96 -11.73
N HIS A 298 -13.99 -33.89 -10.91
CA HIS A 298 -13.20 -32.67 -11.18
C HIS A 298 -11.80 -32.63 -10.53
N ASP A 299 -11.39 -33.69 -9.83
CA ASP A 299 -10.05 -33.82 -9.22
C ASP A 299 -8.95 -34.17 -10.25
N SER A 300 -9.04 -33.62 -11.47
CA SER A 300 -7.97 -33.71 -12.45
C SER A 300 -7.14 -32.42 -12.42
N ALA A 301 -5.82 -32.56 -12.60
CA ALA A 301 -4.90 -31.40 -12.68
C ALA A 301 -5.37 -30.38 -13.74
N GLY A 302 -5.99 -30.83 -14.82
CA GLY A 302 -6.58 -29.97 -15.86
C GLY A 302 -7.74 -29.11 -15.36
N GLY A 303 -8.60 -29.63 -14.47
CA GLY A 303 -9.69 -28.88 -13.86
C GLY A 303 -9.20 -27.74 -12.97
N LEU A 304 -8.14 -27.98 -12.20
CA LEU A 304 -7.51 -26.96 -11.36
C LEU A 304 -6.84 -25.86 -12.20
N ILE A 305 -6.10 -26.24 -13.26
CA ILE A 305 -5.46 -25.28 -14.17
C ILE A 305 -6.54 -24.43 -14.86
N GLY A 306 -7.60 -25.05 -15.37
CA GLY A 306 -8.72 -24.35 -16.01
C GLY A 306 -9.42 -23.38 -15.05
N PHE A 307 -9.65 -23.79 -13.80
CA PHE A 307 -10.21 -22.92 -12.76
C PHE A 307 -9.29 -21.75 -12.43
N ALA A 308 -7.99 -21.98 -12.27
CA ALA A 308 -7.03 -20.91 -12.00
C ALA A 308 -7.00 -19.86 -13.11
N LEU A 309 -6.98 -20.29 -14.38
CA LEU A 309 -7.05 -19.40 -15.54
C LEU A 309 -8.37 -18.61 -15.57
N ALA A 310 -9.50 -19.28 -15.33
CA ALA A 310 -10.80 -18.63 -15.26
C ALA A 310 -10.86 -17.59 -14.13
N LEU A 311 -10.29 -17.90 -12.96
CA LEU A 311 -10.24 -16.99 -11.81
C LEU A 311 -9.35 -15.76 -12.10
N VAL A 312 -8.22 -15.93 -12.80
CA VAL A 312 -7.37 -14.82 -13.24
C VAL A 312 -8.11 -13.89 -14.22
N LEU A 313 -8.85 -14.45 -15.16
CA LEU A 313 -9.68 -13.69 -16.08
C LEU A 313 -10.81 -12.96 -15.34
N ALA A 314 -11.52 -13.66 -14.45
CA ALA A 314 -12.58 -13.08 -13.63
C ALA A 314 -12.05 -11.95 -12.75
N TYR A 315 -10.91 -12.15 -12.08
CA TYR A 315 -10.21 -11.11 -11.31
C TYR A 315 -9.93 -9.90 -12.19
N SER A 316 -9.36 -10.09 -13.38
CA SER A 316 -8.99 -9.00 -14.28
C SER A 316 -10.21 -8.14 -14.68
N VAL A 317 -11.33 -8.79 -15.00
CA VAL A 317 -12.60 -8.12 -15.33
C VAL A 317 -13.16 -7.40 -14.10
N LEU A 318 -13.20 -8.07 -12.95
CA LEU A 318 -13.71 -7.52 -11.69
C LEU A 318 -12.95 -6.27 -11.27
N VAL A 319 -11.61 -6.26 -11.39
CA VAL A 319 -10.79 -5.07 -11.08
C VAL A 319 -11.26 -3.87 -11.91
N VAL A 320 -11.39 -4.02 -13.23
CA VAL A 320 -11.79 -2.91 -14.11
C VAL A 320 -13.22 -2.45 -13.80
N VAL A 321 -14.17 -3.40 -13.70
CA VAL A 321 -15.59 -3.09 -13.51
C VAL A 321 -15.86 -2.47 -12.15
N LEU A 322 -15.33 -3.05 -11.08
CA LEU A 322 -15.55 -2.56 -9.71
C LEU A 322 -14.80 -1.26 -9.46
N MET A 323 -13.58 -1.10 -9.98
CA MET A 323 -12.86 0.18 -9.89
C MET A 323 -13.61 1.28 -10.64
N ARG A 324 -14.15 0.98 -11.83
CA ARG A 324 -15.01 1.91 -12.58
C ARG A 324 -16.28 2.27 -11.81
N ALA A 325 -16.98 1.27 -11.28
CA ALA A 325 -18.26 1.45 -10.59
C ALA A 325 -18.12 2.26 -9.29
N THR A 326 -17.13 1.91 -8.46
CA THR A 326 -16.85 2.60 -7.19
C THR A 326 -16.38 4.04 -7.43
N THR A 327 -15.49 4.24 -8.40
CA THR A 327 -15.02 5.59 -8.78
C THR A 327 -16.19 6.42 -9.32
N ARG A 328 -16.99 5.89 -10.25
CA ARG A 328 -18.16 6.60 -10.79
C ARG A 328 -19.19 6.90 -9.71
N GLY A 329 -19.46 5.95 -8.81
CA GLY A 329 -20.41 6.13 -7.72
C GLY A 329 -19.98 7.23 -6.74
N LEU A 330 -18.72 7.22 -6.31
CA LEU A 330 -18.20 8.22 -5.38
C LEU A 330 -17.98 9.58 -6.02
N TYR A 331 -17.80 9.66 -7.34
CA TYR A 331 -17.64 10.92 -8.05
C TYR A 331 -18.91 11.42 -8.74
N ARG A 332 -20.03 10.66 -8.77
CA ARG A 332 -21.27 10.99 -9.50
C ARG A 332 -21.78 12.42 -9.32
N ARG A 333 -21.59 13.03 -8.14
CA ARG A 333 -22.00 14.41 -7.85
C ARG A 333 -21.07 15.49 -8.43
N TYR A 334 -20.00 15.08 -9.10
CA TYR A 334 -18.94 15.92 -9.70
C TYR A 334 -18.63 15.53 -11.14
N LEU A 335 -19.40 14.58 -11.69
CA LEU A 335 -19.35 14.15 -13.09
C LEU A 335 -20.44 14.87 -13.85
#